data_AF-A0A397EMB3-F1
#
_entry.id   AF-A0A397EMB3-F1
#
_cell.length_a   1.000
_cell.length_b   1.000
_cell.length_c   1.000
_cell.angle_alpha   90.00
_cell.angle_beta   90.00
_cell.angle_gamma   90.00
#
_symmetry.space_group_name_H-M   'P 1'
#
loop_
_entity.id
_entity.type
_entity.pdbx_description
1 polymer ?
#
loop_
_entity_poly.entity_id
_entity_poly.type
_entity_poly.pdbx_seq_one_letter_code
_entity_poly.pdbx_strand_id
1 'polypeptide(L)'
;MTRVTVGNATEPAATAPRRPRWAAFGGLAYLVVSLVSSALYLVRIHPSLTNDYWWPDFNSTGVQTFLGDVYNLHLSRSQRGAFPLFDSDSSVYSTKSYANNDTRIEWSASYSRQLLLDEIPLAMAVNGLRKLNLEVNLMMVAPYCWLDINRTFAMAHTFKRQRRCEATKQSNAGLYVETVTRNCAANSMYTTTQRQEINGTIFSTLRLTKEGQWWIQA
;
A
#
# COMPACT_ATOMS: atom_id res chain seq x y z
N MET A 1 68.19 -42.29 74.33
CA MET A 1 66.73 -42.47 74.20
C MET A 1 66.10 -41.10 74.02
N THR A 2 65.60 -40.79 72.83
CA THR A 2 64.24 -40.22 72.65
C THR A 2 63.94 -40.17 71.15
N ARG A 3 62.83 -40.80 70.82
CA ARG A 3 62.34 -41.16 69.50
C ARG A 3 61.31 -40.10 69.11
N VAL A 4 61.49 -39.39 68.02
CA VAL A 4 60.43 -38.54 67.45
C VAL A 4 59.70 -39.35 66.40
N THR A 5 58.46 -39.71 66.73
CA THR A 5 57.51 -40.43 65.90
C THR A 5 56.82 -39.48 64.92
N VAL A 6 56.75 -39.89 63.65
CA VAL A 6 55.94 -39.26 62.60
C VAL A 6 54.45 -39.43 62.97
N GLY A 7 53.76 -38.32 63.22
CA GLY A 7 52.33 -38.27 63.45
C GLY A 7 51.57 -37.98 62.16
N ASN A 8 50.63 -38.87 61.85
CA ASN A 8 49.74 -38.87 60.69
C ASN A 8 48.86 -37.61 60.61
N ALA A 9 48.59 -37.17 59.39
CA ALA A 9 47.74 -36.03 59.06
C ALA A 9 46.26 -36.22 59.44
N THR A 10 45.61 -35.13 59.84
CA THR A 10 44.16 -34.92 59.65
C THR A 10 43.91 -33.47 59.25
N GLU A 11 43.66 -33.27 57.96
CA GLU A 11 43.15 -32.01 57.41
C GLU A 11 41.71 -31.78 57.94
N PRO A 12 41.38 -30.61 58.51
CA PRO A 12 40.03 -30.34 58.98
C PRO A 12 39.07 -30.19 57.79
N ALA A 13 38.02 -31.01 57.77
CA ALA A 13 36.93 -30.91 56.80
C ALA A 13 36.29 -29.51 56.86
N ALA A 14 36.36 -28.76 55.75
CA ALA A 14 35.70 -27.47 55.61
C ALA A 14 34.18 -27.63 55.79
N THR A 15 33.66 -27.08 56.89
CA THR A 15 32.21 -27.08 57.15
C THR A 15 31.54 -26.07 56.23
N ALA A 16 30.68 -26.57 55.35
CA ALA A 16 29.90 -25.72 54.45
C ALA A 16 29.04 -24.72 55.27
N PRO A 17 29.02 -23.43 54.91
CA PRO A 17 28.27 -22.43 55.66
C PRO A 17 26.78 -22.77 55.63
N ARG A 18 26.19 -22.95 56.83
CA ARG A 18 24.74 -23.15 57.01
C ARG A 18 24.02 -21.88 56.57
N ARG A 19 23.47 -21.90 55.36
CA ARG A 19 22.61 -20.80 54.86
C ARG A 19 21.44 -20.63 55.82
N PRO A 20 21.16 -19.42 56.29
CA PRO A 20 20.13 -19.20 57.29
C PRO A 20 18.75 -19.46 56.67
N ARG A 21 17.86 -20.10 57.43
CA ARG A 21 16.54 -20.55 56.94
C ARG A 21 15.69 -19.38 56.40
N TRP A 22 15.87 -18.16 56.91
CA TRP A 22 15.18 -16.97 56.42
C TRP A 22 15.48 -16.65 54.95
N ALA A 23 16.70 -16.94 54.48
CA ALA A 23 17.07 -16.74 53.08
C ALA A 23 16.35 -17.74 52.16
N ALA A 24 16.12 -18.97 52.64
CA ALA A 24 15.33 -19.98 51.92
C ALA A 24 13.84 -19.60 51.87
N PHE A 25 13.28 -19.09 52.97
CA PHE A 25 11.90 -18.57 52.98
C PHE A 25 11.73 -17.33 52.09
N GLY A 26 12.69 -16.40 52.11
CA GLY A 26 12.69 -15.23 51.22
C GLY A 26 12.76 -15.62 49.74
N GLY A 27 13.59 -16.62 49.39
CA GLY A 27 13.65 -17.17 48.04
C GLY A 27 12.35 -17.85 47.61
N LEU A 28 11.73 -18.64 48.50
CA LEU A 28 10.43 -19.27 48.23
C LEU A 28 9.33 -18.23 48.04
N ALA A 29 9.24 -17.23 48.92
CA ALA A 29 8.28 -16.14 48.80
C ALA A 29 8.48 -15.36 47.50
N TYR A 30 9.73 -15.06 47.12
CA TYR A 30 10.06 -14.42 45.85
C TYR A 30 9.56 -15.25 44.65
N LEU A 31 9.79 -16.56 44.64
CA LEU A 31 9.32 -17.44 43.56
C LEU A 31 7.80 -17.47 43.48
N VAL A 32 7.10 -17.61 44.62
CA VAL A 32 5.63 -17.61 44.66
C VAL A 32 5.07 -16.28 44.17
N VAL A 33 5.57 -15.15 44.68
CA VAL A 33 5.15 -13.81 44.25
C VAL A 33 5.42 -13.60 42.77
N SER A 34 6.59 -14.01 42.27
CA SER A 34 6.94 -13.91 40.85
C SER A 34 5.99 -14.73 39.99
N LEU A 35 5.70 -15.99 40.34
CA LEU A 35 4.76 -16.83 39.60
C LEU A 35 3.34 -16.27 39.60
N VAL A 36 2.85 -15.79 40.74
CA VAL A 36 1.53 -15.15 40.84
C VAL A 36 1.49 -13.87 40.00
N SER A 37 2.53 -13.04 40.05
CA SER A 37 2.61 -11.81 39.25
C SER A 37 2.62 -12.10 37.75
N SER A 38 3.36 -13.12 37.31
CA SER A 38 3.37 -13.58 35.92
C SER A 38 2.00 -14.11 35.49
N ALA A 39 1.33 -14.89 36.33
CA ALA A 39 -0.01 -15.38 36.04
C ALA A 39 -1.02 -14.23 35.93
N LEU A 40 -0.99 -13.27 36.85
CA LEU A 40 -1.84 -12.07 36.82
C LEU A 40 -1.57 -11.23 35.56
N TYR A 41 -0.30 -11.09 35.16
CA TYR A 41 0.08 -10.39 33.95
C TYR A 41 -0.50 -11.05 32.70
N LEU A 42 -0.37 -12.39 32.58
CA LEU A 42 -0.93 -13.14 31.45
C LEU A 42 -2.45 -13.02 31.36
N VAL A 43 -3.16 -13.04 32.49
CA VAL A 43 -4.62 -12.84 32.52
C VAL A 43 -4.99 -11.43 32.05
N ARG A 44 -4.20 -10.42 32.40
CA ARG A 44 -4.45 -9.02 32.00
C ARG A 44 -4.17 -8.76 30.53
N ILE A 45 -3.13 -9.36 29.95
CA ILE A 45 -2.77 -9.15 28.55
C ILE A 45 -3.54 -10.06 27.60
N HIS A 46 -4.13 -11.16 28.08
CA HIS A 46 -4.87 -12.12 27.25
C HIS A 46 -5.89 -11.46 26.29
N PRO A 47 -6.77 -10.52 26.71
CA PRO A 47 -7.72 -9.89 25.80
C PRO A 47 -7.05 -9.13 24.64
N SER A 48 -5.89 -8.50 24.89
CA SER A 48 -5.09 -7.83 23.87
C SER A 48 -4.46 -8.83 22.90
N LEU A 49 -4.02 -9.99 23.37
CA LEU A 49 -3.36 -11.02 22.55
C LEU A 49 -4.34 -11.86 21.71
N THR A 50 -5.64 -11.56 21.74
CA THR A 50 -6.65 -12.23 20.91
C THR A 50 -6.52 -11.88 19.42
N ASN A 51 -5.76 -10.84 19.07
CA ASN A 51 -5.54 -10.38 17.71
C ASN A 51 -4.13 -9.78 17.53
N ASP A 52 -3.68 -9.71 16.28
CA ASP A 52 -2.36 -9.18 15.91
C ASP A 52 -2.22 -7.66 16.14
N TYR A 53 -3.33 -6.95 16.40
CA TYR A 53 -3.33 -5.51 16.67
C TYR A 53 -3.09 -5.16 18.14
N TRP A 54 -3.03 -6.17 19.03
CA TRP A 54 -2.91 -5.99 20.48
C TRP A 54 -4.04 -5.14 21.08
N TRP A 55 -5.18 -5.07 20.39
CA TRP A 55 -6.32 -4.25 20.78
C TRP A 55 -7.32 -5.12 21.56
N PRO A 56 -7.53 -4.89 22.87
CA PRO A 56 -8.54 -5.62 23.64
C PRO A 56 -9.91 -5.59 22.96
N ASP A 57 -10.60 -6.73 22.96
CA ASP A 57 -11.99 -6.87 22.49
C ASP A 57 -12.23 -6.45 21.02
N PHE A 58 -11.16 -6.41 20.21
CA PHE A 58 -11.28 -6.14 18.79
C PHE A 58 -12.00 -7.29 18.08
N ASN A 59 -13.11 -6.96 17.42
CA ASN A 59 -13.91 -7.93 16.69
C ASN A 59 -13.90 -7.61 15.18
N SER A 60 -13.59 -8.61 14.37
CA SER A 60 -13.62 -8.52 12.90
C SER A 60 -15.02 -8.30 12.34
N THR A 61 -16.07 -8.70 13.05
CA THR A 61 -17.46 -8.59 12.58
C THR A 61 -18.09 -7.23 12.81
N GLY A 62 -17.46 -6.33 13.57
CA GLY A 62 -18.04 -5.02 13.94
C GLY A 62 -17.01 -3.90 14.08
N VAL A 63 -15.99 -4.06 14.91
CA VAL A 63 -14.96 -3.01 15.13
C VAL A 63 -14.12 -2.81 13.88
N GLN A 64 -13.70 -3.90 13.23
CA GLN A 64 -12.93 -3.84 12.00
C GLN A 64 -13.70 -3.14 10.86
N THR A 65 -14.99 -3.47 10.72
CA THR A 65 -15.84 -2.93 9.65
C THR A 65 -16.20 -1.48 9.91
N PHE A 66 -16.44 -1.09 11.18
CA PHE A 66 -16.56 0.29 11.60
C PHE A 66 -15.33 1.11 11.19
N LEU A 67 -14.14 0.62 11.52
CA LEU A 67 -12.90 1.32 11.19
C LEU A 67 -12.72 1.46 9.68
N GLY A 68 -13.06 0.42 8.91
CA GLY A 68 -13.06 0.47 7.44
C GLY A 68 -14.02 1.51 6.87
N ASP A 69 -15.25 1.57 7.37
CA ASP A 69 -16.28 2.52 6.93
C ASP A 69 -15.87 3.97 7.25
N VAL A 70 -15.36 4.21 8.47
CA VAL A 70 -14.82 5.52 8.89
C VAL A 70 -13.70 5.96 7.95
N TYR A 71 -12.74 5.06 7.69
CA TYR A 71 -11.61 5.37 6.82
C TYR A 71 -12.05 5.67 5.38
N ASN A 72 -12.96 4.88 4.82
CA ASN A 72 -13.52 5.09 3.48
C ASN A 72 -14.28 6.42 3.39
N LEU A 73 -15.02 6.80 4.43
CA LEU A 73 -15.70 8.09 4.49
C LEU A 73 -14.71 9.26 4.43
N HIS A 74 -13.61 9.19 5.18
CA HIS A 74 -12.57 10.22 5.16
C HIS A 74 -11.87 10.34 3.80
N LEU A 75 -11.50 9.20 3.22
CA LEU A 75 -10.93 9.14 1.88
C LEU A 75 -11.87 9.77 0.84
N SER A 76 -13.17 9.46 0.89
CA SER A 76 -14.15 10.04 -0.04
C SER A 76 -14.30 11.56 0.07
N ARG A 77 -13.99 12.14 1.24
CA ARG A 77 -14.05 13.58 1.47
C ARG A 77 -12.74 14.31 1.14
N SER A 78 -11.71 13.59 0.68
CA SER A 78 -10.39 14.15 0.38
C SER A 78 -9.78 14.96 1.56
N GLN A 79 -10.19 14.63 2.79
CA GLN A 79 -9.67 15.29 3.99
C GLN A 79 -8.24 14.80 4.26
N ARG A 80 -7.33 15.75 4.48
CA ARG A 80 -5.93 15.48 4.84
C ARG A 80 -5.70 15.93 6.28
N GLY A 81 -5.04 15.11 7.08
CA GLY A 81 -4.64 15.48 8.44
C GLY A 81 -5.04 14.47 9.51
N ALA A 82 -4.90 14.89 10.76
CA ALA A 82 -5.30 14.09 11.91
C ALA A 82 -6.81 13.89 11.92
N PHE A 83 -7.24 12.65 12.13
CA PHE A 83 -8.64 12.29 12.22
C PHE A 83 -9.00 12.07 13.71
N PRO A 84 -9.85 12.93 14.30
CA PRO A 84 -10.26 12.77 15.69
C PRO A 84 -11.35 11.69 15.79
N LEU A 85 -10.96 10.45 16.09
CA LEU A 85 -11.93 9.35 16.26
C LEU A 85 -12.79 9.51 17.52
N PHE A 86 -12.27 10.19 18.55
CA PHE A 86 -12.87 10.30 19.89
C PHE A 86 -13.29 11.71 20.28
N ASP A 87 -13.19 12.69 19.38
CA ASP A 87 -13.60 14.05 19.69
C ASP A 87 -15.13 14.15 19.64
N SER A 88 -15.71 14.74 20.69
CA SER A 88 -17.16 14.84 20.86
C SER A 88 -17.82 15.70 19.77
N ASP A 89 -17.06 16.61 19.17
CA ASP A 89 -17.52 17.50 18.09
C ASP A 89 -17.34 16.87 16.69
N SER A 90 -16.53 15.82 16.54
CA SER A 90 -16.26 15.16 15.25
C SER A 90 -16.80 13.74 15.20
N SER A 91 -17.93 13.48 15.84
CA SER A 91 -18.56 12.16 15.84
C SER A 91 -18.69 11.66 14.39
N VAL A 92 -18.01 10.57 14.08
CA VAL A 92 -18.24 9.87 12.81
C VAL A 92 -19.65 9.34 12.87
N TYR A 93 -20.56 10.10 12.25
CA TYR A 93 -21.94 9.69 12.16
C TYR A 93 -22.04 8.56 11.15
N SER A 94 -22.21 7.34 11.65
CA SER A 94 -22.60 6.18 10.87
C SER A 94 -24.03 5.79 11.26
N THR A 95 -24.93 5.73 10.29
CA THR A 95 -26.30 5.24 10.48
C THR A 95 -26.36 3.72 10.61
N LYS A 96 -25.22 3.04 10.42
CA LYS A 96 -25.11 1.60 10.42
C LYS A 96 -24.85 1.09 11.83
N SER A 97 -25.58 0.03 12.20
CA SER A 97 -25.33 -0.69 13.45
C SER A 97 -24.14 -1.65 13.28
N TYR A 98 -23.14 -1.50 14.14
CA TYR A 98 -21.98 -2.42 14.24
C TYR A 98 -22.14 -3.46 15.35
N ALA A 99 -23.33 -3.57 15.94
CA ALA A 99 -23.63 -4.54 16.99
C ALA A 99 -23.89 -5.97 16.44
N ASN A 100 -24.07 -6.11 15.12
CA ASN A 100 -24.37 -7.40 14.48
C ASN A 100 -23.09 -8.15 14.09
N ASN A 101 -23.15 -9.48 14.07
CA ASN A 101 -22.01 -10.34 13.74
C ASN A 101 -21.75 -10.53 12.22
N ASP A 102 -22.43 -9.79 11.35
CA ASP A 102 -22.26 -9.88 9.88
C ASP A 102 -22.27 -8.49 9.24
N THR A 103 -21.56 -7.53 9.83
CA THR A 103 -21.34 -6.26 9.14
C THR A 103 -20.22 -6.40 8.11
N ARG A 104 -20.25 -5.56 7.07
CA ARG A 104 -19.26 -5.56 5.98
C ARG A 104 -18.64 -4.19 5.84
N ILE A 105 -17.44 -4.07 5.31
CA ILE A 105 -16.89 -2.76 4.95
C ILE A 105 -17.65 -2.25 3.73
N GLU A 106 -18.21 -1.05 3.83
CA GLU A 106 -18.90 -0.33 2.78
C GLU A 106 -18.00 0.74 2.18
N TRP A 107 -18.21 0.99 0.90
CA TRP A 107 -17.48 1.94 0.09
C TRP A 107 -18.46 2.61 -0.85
N SER A 108 -18.25 3.89 -1.13
CA SER A 108 -19.11 4.60 -2.07
C SER A 108 -18.87 4.08 -3.49
N ALA A 109 -19.95 3.70 -4.17
CA ALA A 109 -19.89 3.33 -5.59
C ALA A 109 -19.36 4.46 -6.49
N SER A 110 -19.45 5.72 -6.05
CA SER A 110 -18.94 6.87 -6.78
C SER A 110 -17.47 7.19 -6.50
N TYR A 111 -16.86 6.60 -5.47
CA TYR A 111 -15.50 6.97 -5.03
C TYR A 111 -14.43 6.67 -6.09
N SER A 112 -14.54 5.55 -6.81
CA SER A 112 -13.63 5.21 -7.90
C SER A 112 -13.66 6.25 -9.02
N ARG A 113 -14.85 6.76 -9.36
CA ARG A 113 -15.02 7.83 -10.34
C ARG A 113 -14.52 9.17 -9.83
N GLN A 114 -14.71 9.45 -8.55
CA GLN A 114 -14.14 10.65 -7.92
C GLN A 114 -12.62 10.65 -8.00
N LEU A 115 -11.97 9.52 -7.68
CA LEU A 115 -10.51 9.39 -7.78
C LEU A 115 -10.03 9.49 -9.23
N LEU A 116 -10.75 8.89 -10.19
CA LEU A 116 -10.43 8.97 -11.61
C LEU A 116 -10.54 10.41 -12.16
N LEU A 117 -11.50 11.17 -11.66
CA LEU A 117 -11.75 12.57 -12.07
C LEU A 117 -11.02 13.58 -11.18
N ASP A 118 -10.24 13.11 -10.21
CA ASP A 118 -9.45 13.98 -9.35
C ASP A 118 -8.29 14.60 -10.14
N GLU A 119 -7.73 15.69 -9.61
CA GLU A 119 -6.63 16.39 -10.24
C GLU A 119 -5.32 15.60 -10.03
N ILE A 120 -5.04 14.65 -10.94
CA ILE A 120 -3.79 13.88 -10.92
C ILE A 120 -2.65 14.81 -11.35
N PRO A 121 -1.63 15.04 -10.48
CA PRO A 121 -0.48 15.85 -10.86
C PRO A 121 0.22 15.27 -12.08
N LEU A 122 0.63 16.13 -13.02
CA LEU A 122 1.26 15.71 -14.27
C LEU A 122 2.46 14.76 -14.04
N ALA A 123 3.29 15.06 -13.04
CA ALA A 123 4.44 14.22 -12.69
C ALA A 123 4.02 12.79 -12.28
N MET A 124 2.89 12.64 -11.58
CA MET A 124 2.35 11.34 -11.20
C MET A 124 1.81 10.59 -12.43
N ALA A 125 1.09 11.28 -13.32
CA ALA A 125 0.61 10.68 -14.57
C ALA A 125 1.77 10.20 -15.45
N VAL A 126 2.81 11.01 -15.63
CA VAL A 126 4.03 10.66 -16.39
C VAL A 126 4.75 9.46 -15.78
N ASN A 127 4.94 9.46 -14.45
CA ASN A 127 5.55 8.32 -13.76
C ASN A 127 4.72 7.05 -13.87
N GLY A 128 3.38 7.16 -13.85
CA GLY A 128 2.46 6.05 -14.08
C GLY A 128 2.63 5.46 -15.48
N LEU A 129 2.57 6.31 -16.52
CA LEU A 129 2.76 5.89 -17.91
C LEU A 129 4.09 5.15 -18.12
N ARG A 130 5.17 5.65 -17.52
CA ARG A 130 6.53 5.06 -17.63
C ARG A 130 6.70 3.73 -16.92
N LYS A 131 5.86 3.43 -15.92
CA LYS A 131 5.90 2.14 -15.21
C LYS A 131 5.16 1.04 -15.97
N LEU A 132 4.33 1.40 -16.94
CA LEU A 132 3.49 0.49 -17.70
C LEU A 132 4.09 0.25 -19.09
N ASN A 133 3.83 -0.94 -19.64
CA ASN A 133 4.16 -1.22 -21.03
C ASN A 133 3.17 -0.52 -21.98
N LEU A 134 3.52 -0.42 -23.26
CA LEU A 134 2.70 0.27 -24.26
C LEU A 134 1.30 -0.35 -24.39
N GLU A 135 1.19 -1.67 -24.30
CA GLU A 135 -0.08 -2.38 -24.38
C GLU A 135 -1.06 -1.91 -23.31
N VAL A 136 -0.63 -1.90 -22.04
CA VAL A 136 -1.48 -1.43 -20.94
C VAL A 136 -1.80 0.05 -21.07
N ASN A 137 -0.86 0.88 -21.53
CA ASN A 137 -1.13 2.30 -21.76
C ASN A 137 -2.14 2.53 -22.89
N LEU A 138 -2.15 1.71 -23.94
CA LEU A 138 -3.12 1.79 -25.02
C LEU A 138 -4.53 1.34 -24.59
N MET A 139 -4.64 0.53 -23.54
CA MET A 139 -5.93 0.15 -22.93
C MET A 139 -6.66 1.31 -22.22
N MET A 140 -6.08 2.51 -22.17
CA MET A 140 -6.83 3.72 -21.81
C MET A 140 -7.91 4.05 -22.84
N VAL A 141 -7.82 3.48 -24.05
CA VAL A 141 -8.77 3.68 -25.17
C VAL A 141 -9.07 5.16 -25.40
N ALA A 142 -8.04 5.99 -25.26
CA ALA A 142 -8.17 7.41 -25.48
C ALA A 142 -8.55 7.64 -26.95
N PRO A 143 -9.59 8.43 -27.24
CA PRO A 143 -9.93 8.74 -28.62
C PRO A 143 -8.87 9.72 -29.13
N TYR A 144 -7.75 9.24 -29.67
CA TYR A 144 -6.67 10.13 -30.09
C TYR A 144 -7.11 11.04 -31.23
N CYS A 145 -6.63 12.29 -31.22
CA CYS A 145 -6.88 13.27 -32.27
C CYS A 145 -5.67 13.35 -33.22
N TRP A 146 -4.46 13.17 -32.71
CA TRP A 146 -3.23 13.27 -33.48
C TRP A 146 -2.26 12.14 -33.12
N LEU A 147 -1.45 11.73 -34.10
CA LEU A 147 -0.35 10.80 -33.85
C LEU A 147 0.77 11.49 -33.09
N ASP A 148 1.17 12.67 -33.57
CA ASP A 148 2.35 13.41 -33.16
C ASP A 148 2.00 14.76 -32.51
N ILE A 149 2.86 15.23 -31.61
CA ILE A 149 2.76 16.50 -30.88
C ILE A 149 2.74 17.69 -31.85
N ASN A 150 3.43 17.57 -32.99
CA ASN A 150 3.44 18.57 -34.05
C ASN A 150 2.13 18.59 -34.88
N ARG A 151 1.20 17.65 -34.62
CA ARG A 151 -0.10 17.52 -35.28
C ARG A 151 -0.02 17.37 -36.80
N THR A 152 1.05 16.77 -37.31
CA THR A 152 1.22 16.49 -38.74
C THR A 152 0.28 15.39 -39.22
N PHE A 153 -0.03 14.41 -38.37
CA PHE A 153 -0.94 13.31 -38.71
C PHE A 153 -2.22 13.34 -37.87
N ALA A 154 -3.34 13.62 -38.52
CA ALA A 154 -4.68 13.54 -37.94
C ALA A 154 -5.13 12.07 -37.80
N MET A 155 -5.69 11.72 -36.64
CA MET A 155 -6.16 10.35 -36.34
C MET A 155 -7.59 10.28 -35.83
N ALA A 156 -8.29 11.40 -35.66
CA ALA A 156 -9.67 11.34 -35.20
C ALA A 156 -10.55 10.55 -36.18
N HIS A 157 -11.37 9.63 -35.66
CA HIS A 157 -12.25 8.76 -36.45
C HIS A 157 -13.22 9.46 -37.41
N THR A 158 -13.49 10.76 -37.24
CA THR A 158 -14.37 11.52 -38.14
C THR A 158 -13.85 12.95 -38.32
N PHE A 159 -14.11 13.55 -39.49
CA PHE A 159 -13.78 14.95 -39.76
C PHE A 159 -14.45 15.93 -38.77
N LYS A 160 -15.69 15.65 -38.35
CA LYS A 160 -16.38 16.46 -37.33
C LYS A 160 -15.64 16.44 -36.00
N ARG A 161 -15.08 15.29 -35.60
CA ARG A 161 -14.26 15.16 -34.40
C ARG A 161 -12.92 15.87 -34.57
N GLN A 162 -12.26 15.68 -35.71
CA GLN A 162 -10.98 16.34 -36.01
C GLN A 162 -11.08 17.86 -35.88
N ARG A 163 -12.10 18.48 -36.49
CA ARG A 163 -12.38 19.93 -36.35
C ARG A 163 -12.59 20.36 -34.90
N ARG A 164 -13.27 19.54 -34.10
CA ARG A 164 -13.45 19.82 -32.65
C ARG A 164 -12.12 19.73 -31.90
N CYS A 165 -11.27 18.76 -32.23
CA CYS A 165 -9.94 18.63 -31.64
C CYS A 165 -9.11 19.88 -31.93
N GLU A 166 -9.06 20.31 -33.20
CA GLU A 166 -8.36 21.51 -33.65
C GLU A 166 -8.88 22.77 -32.96
N ALA A 167 -10.20 22.91 -32.80
CA ALA A 167 -10.79 24.11 -32.19
C ALA A 167 -10.57 24.20 -30.67
N THR A 168 -10.58 23.08 -29.94
CA THR A 168 -10.76 23.12 -28.47
C THR A 168 -9.84 22.21 -27.66
N LYS A 169 -9.02 21.35 -28.28
CA LYS A 169 -8.32 20.27 -27.57
C LYS A 169 -6.81 20.22 -27.77
N GLN A 170 -6.22 21.22 -28.39
CA GLN A 170 -4.78 21.23 -28.67
C GLN A 170 -3.91 21.16 -27.39
N SER A 171 -4.38 21.73 -26.28
CA SER A 171 -3.69 21.69 -24.98
C SER A 171 -3.83 20.38 -24.21
N ASN A 172 -4.65 19.43 -24.69
CA ASN A 172 -4.85 18.14 -24.01
C ASN A 172 -3.86 17.10 -24.53
N ALA A 173 -2.76 16.90 -23.81
CA ALA A 173 -1.71 15.93 -24.13
C ALA A 173 -2.26 14.49 -24.30
N GLY A 174 -3.31 14.10 -23.58
CA GLY A 174 -3.91 12.76 -23.65
C GLY A 174 -4.58 12.43 -24.99
N LEU A 175 -4.67 13.37 -25.93
CA LEU A 175 -5.21 13.15 -27.28
C LEU A 175 -4.13 12.96 -28.35
N TYR A 176 -2.87 12.83 -27.94
CA TYR A 176 -1.71 12.63 -28.80
C TYR A 176 -1.08 11.27 -28.52
N VAL A 177 -1.02 10.37 -29.50
CA VAL A 177 -0.39 9.04 -29.30
C VAL A 177 1.07 9.16 -28.92
N GLU A 178 1.80 10.11 -29.51
CA GLU A 178 3.22 10.35 -29.22
C GLU A 178 3.50 10.61 -27.74
N THR A 179 2.54 11.17 -27.00
CA THR A 179 2.72 11.39 -25.56
C THR A 179 2.75 10.08 -24.79
N VAL A 180 2.03 9.07 -25.26
CA VAL A 180 2.05 7.73 -24.67
C VAL A 180 3.29 6.98 -25.12
N THR A 181 3.61 6.97 -26.42
CA THR A 181 4.77 6.21 -26.94
C THR A 181 6.10 6.74 -26.42
N ARG A 182 6.27 8.06 -26.26
CA ARG A 182 7.46 8.67 -25.65
C ARG A 182 7.60 8.41 -24.14
N ASN A 183 6.53 7.98 -23.48
CA ASN A 183 6.57 7.54 -22.09
C ASN A 183 6.74 6.01 -21.96
N CYS A 184 6.89 5.29 -23.08
CA CYS A 184 7.23 3.87 -23.09
C CYS A 184 8.68 3.65 -23.56
N ALA A 185 9.14 2.39 -23.51
CA ALA A 185 10.45 2.02 -24.06
C ALA A 185 10.53 2.36 -25.57
N ALA A 186 11.72 2.76 -26.05
CA ALA A 186 11.93 3.26 -27.42
C ALA A 186 11.39 2.33 -28.52
N ASN A 187 11.51 1.01 -28.34
CA ASN A 187 11.05 0.03 -29.33
C ASN A 187 9.67 -0.57 -29.00
N SER A 188 8.91 0.05 -28.08
CA SER A 188 7.68 -0.54 -27.55
C SER A 188 6.61 -0.81 -28.61
N MET A 189 6.53 0.01 -29.66
CA MET A 189 5.63 -0.22 -30.80
C MET A 189 6.01 -1.45 -31.65
N TYR A 190 7.26 -1.91 -31.56
CA TYR A 190 7.75 -3.12 -32.25
C TYR A 190 7.80 -4.37 -31.37
N THR A 191 7.73 -4.20 -30.05
CA THR A 191 7.79 -5.32 -29.09
C THR A 191 6.45 -5.64 -28.44
N THR A 192 5.47 -4.75 -28.57
CA THR A 192 4.11 -4.97 -28.06
C THR A 192 3.40 -6.12 -28.78
N THR A 193 2.44 -6.75 -28.11
CA THR A 193 1.56 -7.77 -28.69
C THR A 193 0.71 -7.17 -29.82
N GLN A 194 0.37 -5.88 -29.77
CA GLN A 194 -0.39 -5.16 -30.81
C GLN A 194 0.44 -4.71 -32.03
N ARG A 195 1.63 -5.29 -32.22
CA ARG A 195 2.57 -4.86 -33.28
C ARG A 195 1.97 -4.98 -34.67
N GLN A 196 1.18 -6.03 -34.94
CA GLN A 196 0.62 -6.26 -36.27
C GLN A 196 -0.41 -5.19 -36.62
N GLU A 197 -1.27 -4.83 -35.68
CA GLU A 197 -2.28 -3.78 -35.80
C GLU A 197 -1.62 -2.42 -35.97
N ILE A 198 -0.63 -2.09 -35.14
CA ILE A 198 0.15 -0.85 -35.27
C ILE A 198 0.83 -0.79 -36.65
N ASN A 199 1.42 -1.88 -37.10
CA ASN A 199 2.10 -1.92 -38.39
C ASN A 199 1.11 -1.74 -39.55
N GLY A 200 -0.08 -2.35 -39.47
CA GLY A 200 -1.11 -2.27 -40.50
C GLY A 200 -1.86 -0.94 -40.53
N THR A 201 -2.05 -0.28 -39.38
CA THR A 201 -2.90 0.92 -39.26
C THR A 201 -2.12 2.23 -39.15
N ILE A 202 -0.91 2.20 -38.57
CA ILE A 202 -0.08 3.40 -38.35
C ILE A 202 1.15 3.35 -39.25
N PHE A 203 2.01 2.33 -39.14
CA PHE A 203 3.28 2.37 -39.87
C PHE A 203 3.13 2.22 -41.39
N SER A 204 2.14 1.47 -41.88
CA SER A 204 1.89 1.31 -43.31
C SER A 204 1.64 2.66 -44.01
N THR A 205 0.87 3.54 -43.39
CA THR A 205 0.52 4.86 -43.93
C THR A 205 1.65 5.86 -43.78
N LEU A 206 2.33 5.87 -42.62
CA LEU A 206 3.47 6.76 -42.37
C LEU A 206 4.63 6.53 -43.34
N ARG A 207 4.89 5.28 -43.73
CA ARG A 207 5.95 4.94 -44.70
C ARG A 207 5.75 5.57 -46.08
N LEU A 208 4.53 6.03 -46.41
CA LEU A 208 4.22 6.68 -47.68
C LEU A 208 4.68 8.14 -47.75
N THR A 209 4.99 8.75 -46.60
CA THR A 209 5.35 10.16 -46.50
C THR A 209 6.75 10.31 -45.91
N LYS A 210 7.45 11.40 -46.28
CA LYS A 210 8.79 11.68 -45.77
C LYS A 210 8.75 11.97 -44.27
N GLU A 211 7.76 12.73 -43.85
CA GLU A 211 7.50 13.10 -42.46
C GLU A 211 7.21 11.87 -41.61
N GLY A 212 6.44 10.91 -42.15
CA GLY A 212 6.10 9.69 -41.42
C GLY A 212 7.30 8.76 -41.27
N GLN A 213 8.16 8.68 -42.28
CA GLN A 213 9.44 7.96 -42.17
C GLN A 213 10.37 8.58 -41.13
N TRP A 214 10.45 9.92 -41.05
CA TRP A 214 11.19 10.60 -39.99
C TRP A 214 10.64 10.31 -38.61
N TRP A 215 9.31 10.33 -38.45
CA TRP A 215 8.68 10.02 -37.16
C TRP A 215 8.94 8.57 -36.72
N ILE A 216 8.93 7.62 -37.65
CA ILE A 216 9.24 6.21 -37.35
C ILE A 216 10.68 6.01 -36.87
N GLN A 217 11.63 6.82 -37.36
CA GLN A 217 13.05 6.71 -37.05
C GLN A 217 13.50 7.48 -35.81
N ALA A 218 12.64 8.39 -35.31
CA ALA A 218 12.90 9.26 -34.17
C ALA A 218 12.71 8.53 -32.83
#